data_AF-Q7RLK0-F1
#
_entry.id   AF-Q7RLK0-F1
#
_cell.length_a   1.000
_cell.length_b   1.000
_cell.length_c   1.000
_cell.angle_alpha   90.00
_cell.angle_beta   90.00
_cell.angle_gamma   90.00
#
_symmetry.space_group_name_H-M   'P 1'
#
loop_
_entity.id
_entity.type
_entity.pdbx_description
1 polymer ?
#
loop_
_entity_poly.entity_id
_entity_poly.type
_entity_poly.pdbx_seq_one_letter_code
_entity_poly.pdbx_strand_id
1 'polypeptide(L)'
;MLTSTVCEEFDSLREKFPDELDDPVKYMSTSGTLKQHCPDKECKTYNNIVNGGFLWLLDTFYDGKSVFSYYADGKIDIVVYIMMWLGYKLNHKLNTQFSNINEFYNTHMKNYYGYAKKIDYVDDYNSYNDLINKHNYVFNIPNEHMSKFYDAFKSLCKLYTECDNIESDYNSYLEKTQEFVKKYEQLKDLDINKNESYGKLFSILSNDYDNLKNKCYYFPPLLTYSLISIALIFVAIPIFLGISYKYSLFGFRKRFQKQKLREKIKNIMKKMIH
;
A
#
# COMPACT_ATOMS: atom_id res chain seq x y z
N MET A 1 3.27 4.02 18.22
CA MET A 1 2.41 2.85 18.11
C MET A 1 1.13 3.23 17.38
N LEU A 2 0.92 2.64 16.21
CA LEU A 2 -0.33 2.70 15.47
C LEU A 2 -1.52 2.30 16.36
N THR A 3 -2.69 2.86 16.09
CA THR A 3 -3.95 2.52 16.77
C THR A 3 -5.07 2.39 15.73
N SER A 4 -6.19 1.74 16.11
CA SER A 4 -7.41 1.73 15.31
C SER A 4 -7.91 3.14 15.00
N THR A 5 -7.86 4.06 15.96
CA THR A 5 -8.24 5.47 15.76
C THR A 5 -7.44 6.14 14.65
N VAL A 6 -6.12 5.90 14.58
CA VAL A 6 -5.30 6.43 13.47
C VAL A 6 -5.81 5.85 12.14
N CYS A 7 -6.09 4.55 12.09
CA CYS A 7 -6.59 3.91 10.89
C CYS A 7 -7.98 4.42 10.46
N GLU A 8 -8.87 4.69 11.41
CA GLU A 8 -10.20 5.27 11.18
C GLU A 8 -10.14 6.65 10.54
N GLU A 9 -9.17 7.49 10.91
CA GLU A 9 -8.96 8.79 10.27
C GLU A 9 -8.49 8.65 8.81
N PHE A 10 -7.63 7.67 8.53
CA PHE A 10 -7.27 7.33 7.14
C PHE A 10 -8.45 6.77 6.36
N ASP A 11 -9.34 5.97 6.98
CA ASP A 11 -10.58 5.52 6.36
C ASP A 11 -11.54 6.68 6.10
N SER A 12 -11.69 7.59 7.04
CA SER A 12 -12.49 8.82 6.89
C SER A 12 -11.99 9.67 5.72
N LEU A 13 -10.67 9.75 5.52
CA LEU A 13 -10.11 10.38 4.33
C LEU A 13 -10.43 9.60 3.06
N ARG A 14 -10.31 8.27 3.06
CA ARG A 14 -10.63 7.42 1.91
C ARG A 14 -12.10 7.50 1.51
N GLU A 15 -13.03 7.65 2.45
CA GLU A 15 -14.45 7.86 2.15
C GLU A 15 -14.69 9.21 1.44
N LYS A 16 -14.00 10.25 1.89
CA LYS A 16 -14.12 11.60 1.31
C LYS A 16 -13.28 11.76 0.03
N PHE A 17 -12.20 10.99 -0.12
CA PHE A 17 -11.32 10.96 -1.28
C PHE A 17 -10.96 9.52 -1.72
N PRO A 18 -11.92 8.78 -2.28
CA PRO A 18 -11.72 7.39 -2.68
C PRO A 18 -10.56 7.18 -3.63
N ASP A 19 -9.93 6.01 -3.51
CA ASP A 19 -8.80 5.58 -4.33
C ASP A 19 -9.22 5.39 -5.81
N GLU A 20 -10.43 4.86 -6.03
CA GLU A 20 -10.96 4.46 -7.35
C GLU A 20 -11.79 5.56 -8.06
N LEU A 21 -11.74 6.81 -7.60
CA LEU A 21 -12.48 7.89 -8.24
C LEU A 21 -11.97 8.16 -9.66
N ASP A 22 -12.83 7.99 -10.68
CA ASP A 22 -12.53 8.36 -12.07
C ASP A 22 -12.25 9.88 -12.20
N ASP A 23 -13.16 10.71 -11.68
CA ASP A 23 -13.06 12.18 -11.68
C ASP A 23 -13.16 12.77 -10.26
N PRO A 24 -12.03 12.83 -9.53
CA PRO A 24 -11.98 13.36 -8.18
C PRO A 24 -12.24 14.87 -8.11
N VAL A 25 -11.98 15.63 -9.18
CA VAL A 25 -12.20 17.08 -9.19
C VAL A 25 -13.69 17.39 -9.17
N LYS A 26 -14.46 16.69 -10.00
CA LYS A 26 -15.92 16.80 -10.02
C LYS A 26 -16.55 16.35 -8.70
N TYR A 27 -16.08 15.25 -8.13
CA TYR A 27 -16.56 14.75 -6.84
C TYR A 27 -16.24 15.71 -5.68
N MET A 28 -15.03 16.26 -5.62
CA MET A 28 -14.63 17.18 -4.55
C MET A 28 -15.27 18.55 -4.65
N SER A 29 -15.63 18.99 -5.85
CA SER A 29 -16.35 20.25 -6.04
C SER A 29 -17.70 20.29 -5.30
N THR A 30 -18.27 19.13 -4.95
CA THR A 30 -19.53 18.98 -4.20
C THR A 30 -19.35 18.62 -2.72
N SER A 31 -18.13 18.34 -2.24
CA SER A 31 -17.82 17.91 -0.86
C SER A 31 -17.14 19.03 -0.06
N GLY A 32 -17.71 19.42 1.09
CA GLY A 32 -17.33 20.65 1.80
C GLY A 32 -16.12 20.58 2.72
N THR A 33 -15.86 19.45 3.38
CA THR A 33 -14.90 19.39 4.51
C THR A 33 -13.43 19.43 4.07
N LEU A 34 -13.06 18.64 3.05
CA LEU A 34 -11.70 18.65 2.50
C LEU A 34 -11.39 19.94 1.73
N LYS A 35 -12.43 20.61 1.21
CA LYS A 35 -12.33 21.82 0.41
C LYS A 35 -11.61 22.96 1.14
N GLN A 36 -11.80 23.05 2.45
CA GLN A 36 -11.18 24.09 3.28
C GLN A 36 -9.65 23.94 3.39
N HIS A 37 -9.13 22.73 3.21
CA HIS A 37 -7.70 22.42 3.33
C HIS A 37 -6.96 22.57 1.99
N CYS A 38 -7.69 22.65 0.87
CA CYS A 38 -7.09 22.87 -0.45
C CYS A 38 -6.46 24.26 -0.57
N PRO A 39 -5.30 24.39 -1.25
CA PRO A 39 -4.61 25.67 -1.39
C PRO A 39 -5.42 26.80 -2.04
N ASP A 40 -6.26 26.46 -3.00
CA ASP A 40 -7.18 27.36 -3.70
C ASP A 40 -8.54 27.51 -2.99
N LYS A 41 -8.75 26.83 -1.85
CA LYS A 41 -10.03 26.68 -1.14
C LYS A 41 -11.18 26.14 -2.00
N GLU A 42 -10.84 25.58 -3.16
CA GLU A 42 -11.80 25.17 -4.18
C GLU A 42 -11.54 23.77 -4.72
N CYS A 43 -10.33 23.22 -4.48
CA CYS A 43 -9.88 21.92 -4.95
C CYS A 43 -10.03 21.73 -6.46
N LYS A 44 -9.72 22.76 -7.26
CA LYS A 44 -9.95 22.77 -8.71
C LYS A 44 -9.07 21.79 -9.49
N THR A 45 -8.00 21.31 -8.88
CA THR A 45 -7.03 20.40 -9.51
C THR A 45 -6.78 19.19 -8.62
N TYR A 46 -6.39 18.07 -9.22
CA TYR A 46 -6.01 16.88 -8.46
C TYR A 46 -4.84 17.14 -7.50
N ASN A 47 -3.87 17.96 -7.91
CA ASN A 47 -2.74 18.36 -7.06
C ASN A 47 -3.24 19.12 -5.82
N ASN A 48 -4.22 20.01 -5.97
CA ASN A 48 -4.81 20.73 -4.85
C ASN A 48 -5.60 19.78 -3.92
N ILE A 49 -6.32 18.79 -4.47
CA ILE A 49 -7.04 17.78 -3.69
C ILE A 49 -6.07 16.93 -2.86
N VAL A 50 -5.01 16.41 -3.49
CA VAL A 50 -3.99 15.61 -2.81
C VAL A 50 -3.30 16.42 -1.72
N ASN A 51 -2.95 17.68 -2.02
CA ASN A 51 -2.36 18.58 -1.05
C ASN A 51 -3.31 18.88 0.13
N GLY A 52 -4.59 19.15 -0.16
CA GLY A 52 -5.61 19.37 0.87
C GLY A 52 -5.86 18.13 1.73
N GLY A 53 -5.85 16.93 1.14
CA GLY A 53 -5.95 15.67 1.88
C GLY A 53 -4.75 15.42 2.80
N PHE A 54 -3.54 15.77 2.35
CA PHE A 54 -2.35 15.70 3.19
C PHE A 54 -2.45 16.64 4.38
N LEU A 55 -2.80 17.92 4.13
CA LEU A 55 -2.94 18.91 5.20
C LEU A 55 -4.07 18.54 6.17
N TRP A 56 -5.18 18.00 5.67
CA TRP A 56 -6.26 17.52 6.51
C TRP A 56 -5.78 16.43 7.48
N LEU A 57 -4.98 15.46 7.02
CA LEU A 57 -4.39 14.45 7.92
C LEU A 57 -3.46 15.08 8.97
N LEU A 58 -2.65 16.07 8.58
CA LEU A 58 -1.81 16.77 9.53
C LEU A 58 -2.64 17.49 10.59
N ASP A 59 -3.67 18.24 10.19
CA ASP A 59 -4.53 18.94 11.14
C ASP A 59 -5.25 17.97 12.06
N THR A 60 -5.75 16.84 11.55
CA THR A 60 -6.36 15.78 12.36
C THR A 60 -5.43 15.25 13.47
N PHE A 61 -4.14 15.07 13.18
CA PHE A 61 -3.20 14.46 14.13
C PHE A 61 -2.33 15.46 14.89
N TYR A 62 -2.29 16.73 14.48
CA TYR A 62 -1.33 17.69 15.01
C TYR A 62 -1.92 19.10 15.23
N ASP A 63 -3.19 19.36 14.90
CA ASP A 63 -3.81 20.65 15.25
C ASP A 63 -4.12 20.71 16.74
N GLY A 64 -3.47 21.66 17.42
CA GLY A 64 -3.61 21.89 18.85
C GLY A 64 -2.60 21.13 19.74
N LYS A 65 -2.29 21.73 20.88
CA LYS A 65 -1.23 21.29 21.80
C LYS A 65 -1.38 19.85 22.28
N SER A 66 -2.58 19.48 22.74
CA SER A 66 -2.82 18.17 23.34
C SER A 66 -2.65 17.03 22.34
N VAL A 67 -3.21 17.20 21.13
CA VAL A 67 -3.15 16.21 20.06
C VAL A 67 -1.72 16.10 19.53
N PHE A 68 -1.07 17.26 19.28
CA PHE A 68 0.32 17.29 18.82
C PHE A 68 1.25 16.56 19.80
N SER A 69 1.23 16.90 21.10
CA SER A 69 2.10 16.24 22.08
C SER A 69 1.84 14.73 22.18
N TYR A 70 0.58 14.28 22.06
CA TYR A 70 0.26 12.86 22.10
C TYR A 70 0.92 12.07 20.96
N TYR A 71 0.94 12.65 19.75
CA TYR A 71 1.48 11.97 18.56
C TYR A 71 2.97 12.24 18.32
N ALA A 72 3.48 13.42 18.69
CA ALA A 72 4.86 13.84 18.41
C ALA A 72 5.89 13.48 19.51
N ASP A 73 5.46 13.27 20.77
CA ASP A 73 6.36 12.97 21.90
C ASP A 73 6.85 11.51 21.88
N GLY A 74 7.71 11.22 20.89
CA GLY A 74 8.49 9.98 20.82
C GLY A 74 7.71 8.70 20.51
N LYS A 75 6.44 8.80 20.06
CA LYS A 75 5.57 7.63 19.99
C LYS A 75 5.16 7.20 18.58
N ILE A 76 4.97 8.05 17.59
CA ILE A 76 4.32 7.59 16.34
C ILE A 76 4.87 8.29 15.08
N ASP A 77 5.33 7.48 14.11
CA ASP A 77 5.68 7.91 12.74
C ASP A 77 4.42 8.14 11.86
N ILE A 78 3.36 8.77 12.38
CA ILE A 78 2.11 9.02 11.63
C ILE A 78 2.43 9.84 10.39
N VAL A 79 3.32 10.84 10.52
CA VAL A 79 3.72 11.64 9.38
C VAL A 79 4.30 10.76 8.26
N VAL A 80 5.01 9.69 8.61
CA VAL A 80 5.53 8.74 7.63
C VAL A 80 4.39 7.98 6.95
N TYR A 81 3.35 7.56 7.68
CA TYR A 81 2.14 6.98 7.07
C TYR A 81 1.39 7.97 6.16
N ILE A 82 1.31 9.25 6.55
CA ILE A 82 0.74 10.32 5.69
C ILE A 82 1.61 10.48 4.43
N MET A 83 2.93 10.40 4.53
CA MET A 83 3.84 10.41 3.38
C MET A 83 3.70 9.15 2.51
N MET A 84 3.48 7.96 3.09
CA MET A 84 3.15 6.75 2.32
C MET A 84 1.87 6.93 1.52
N TRP A 85 0.82 7.48 2.15
CA TRP A 85 -0.43 7.83 1.48
C TRP A 85 -0.22 8.81 0.33
N LEU A 86 0.62 9.83 0.52
CA LEU A 86 0.96 10.78 -0.54
C LEU A 86 1.61 10.07 -1.72
N GLY A 87 2.67 9.29 -1.47
CA GLY A 87 3.35 8.54 -2.53
C GLY A 87 2.42 7.60 -3.28
N TYR A 88 1.48 6.95 -2.59
CA TYR A 88 0.42 6.14 -3.20
C TYR A 88 -0.48 6.96 -4.14
N LYS A 89 -1.00 8.11 -3.69
CA LYS A 89 -1.86 8.96 -4.54
C LYS A 89 -1.10 9.51 -5.75
N LEU A 90 0.16 9.91 -5.56
CA LEU A 90 1.03 10.36 -6.65
C LEU A 90 1.26 9.23 -7.66
N ASN A 91 1.56 8.01 -7.20
CA ASN A 91 1.76 6.85 -8.07
C ASN A 91 0.53 6.55 -8.95
N HIS A 92 -0.68 6.75 -8.41
CA HIS A 92 -1.91 6.39 -9.12
C HIS A 92 -2.30 7.36 -10.24
N LYS A 93 -2.13 8.68 -10.05
CA LYS A 93 -2.62 9.69 -11.02
C LYS A 93 -1.59 10.71 -11.48
N LEU A 94 -0.43 10.79 -10.82
CA LEU A 94 0.59 11.80 -11.10
C LEU A 94 1.99 11.20 -11.29
N ASN A 95 2.09 9.89 -11.53
CA ASN A 95 3.38 9.19 -11.68
C ASN A 95 4.24 9.71 -12.83
N THR A 96 3.62 10.25 -13.88
CA THR A 96 4.32 10.89 -15.01
C THR A 96 4.78 12.31 -14.71
N GLN A 97 4.21 12.96 -13.68
CA GLN A 97 4.53 14.34 -13.30
C GLN A 97 5.49 14.41 -12.12
N PHE A 98 5.35 13.49 -11.16
CA PHE A 98 6.16 13.43 -9.96
C PHE A 98 6.68 12.01 -9.75
N SER A 99 8.01 11.85 -9.81
CA SER A 99 8.64 10.54 -9.64
C SER A 99 8.68 10.09 -8.16
N ASN A 100 8.65 11.06 -7.26
CA ASN A 100 8.76 10.90 -5.81
C ASN A 100 8.03 12.04 -5.07
N ILE A 101 8.00 11.98 -3.75
CA ILE A 101 7.31 12.96 -2.90
C ILE A 101 8.05 14.31 -2.89
N ASN A 102 9.38 14.33 -2.98
CA ASN A 102 10.19 15.54 -2.91
C ASN A 102 9.77 16.59 -3.94
N GLU A 103 9.54 16.17 -5.19
CA GLU A 103 9.15 17.05 -6.29
C GLU A 103 7.78 17.70 -6.02
N PHE A 104 6.81 16.90 -5.59
CA PHE A 104 5.47 17.40 -5.23
C PHE A 104 5.51 18.35 -4.03
N TYR A 105 6.26 17.97 -2.98
CA TYR A 105 6.40 18.77 -1.77
C TYR A 105 6.98 20.16 -2.05
N ASN A 106 8.09 20.25 -2.80
CA ASN A 106 8.71 21.53 -3.12
C ASN A 106 7.83 22.41 -4.02
N THR A 107 7.06 21.80 -4.92
CA THR A 107 6.24 22.52 -5.90
C THR A 107 4.90 22.98 -5.32
N HIS A 108 4.24 22.14 -4.53
CA HIS A 108 2.85 22.35 -4.13
C HIS A 108 2.65 22.54 -2.61
N MET A 109 3.54 22.05 -1.75
CA MET A 109 3.28 22.02 -0.30
C MET A 109 4.11 23.04 0.48
N LYS A 110 5.45 23.02 0.33
CA LYS A 110 6.42 23.70 1.21
C LYS A 110 6.09 25.18 1.49
N ASN A 111 5.68 25.92 0.47
CA ASN A 111 5.42 27.36 0.56
C ASN A 111 3.96 27.71 0.89
N TYR A 112 3.08 26.72 0.96
CA TYR A 112 1.67 26.95 1.28
C TYR A 112 1.50 27.26 2.76
N TYR A 113 0.65 28.25 3.08
CA TYR A 113 0.52 28.80 4.43
C TYR A 113 0.15 27.73 5.46
N GLY A 114 -0.61 26.70 5.09
CA GLY A 114 -0.99 25.60 5.98
C GLY A 114 0.22 24.83 6.53
N TYR A 115 1.29 24.68 5.74
CA TYR A 115 2.50 23.98 6.17
C TYR A 115 3.54 24.89 6.81
N ALA A 116 3.59 26.15 6.38
CA ALA A 116 4.53 27.15 6.89
C ALA A 116 4.02 27.86 8.17
N LYS A 117 2.76 27.64 8.56
CA LYS A 117 2.16 28.18 9.78
C LYS A 117 3.03 27.85 10.98
N LYS A 118 3.33 28.86 11.79
CA LYS A 118 4.12 28.70 13.01
C LYS A 118 3.31 27.92 14.06
N ILE A 119 3.98 26.96 14.68
CA ILE A 119 3.53 26.21 15.85
C ILE A 119 4.34 26.71 17.05
N ASP A 120 3.67 27.19 18.10
CA ASP A 120 4.29 27.86 19.25
C ASP A 120 4.05 27.15 20.59
N TYR A 121 3.32 26.03 20.56
CA TYR A 121 2.90 25.28 21.74
C TYR A 121 3.72 23.99 21.98
N VAL A 122 4.71 23.71 21.12
CA VAL A 122 5.71 22.62 21.25
C VAL A 122 7.11 23.14 20.91
N ASP A 123 8.14 22.61 21.57
CA ASP A 123 9.52 23.11 21.43
C ASP A 123 10.28 22.51 20.23
N ASP A 124 9.96 21.27 19.86
CA ASP A 124 10.73 20.49 18.89
C ASP A 124 10.41 20.77 17.41
N TYR A 125 9.34 21.53 17.15
CA TYR A 125 8.80 21.76 15.80
C TYR A 125 8.23 23.17 15.69
N ASN A 126 8.68 23.95 14.70
CA ASN A 126 8.15 25.30 14.50
C ASN A 126 7.03 25.34 13.45
N SER A 127 6.83 24.26 12.69
CA SER A 127 5.83 24.17 11.62
C SER A 127 5.60 22.73 11.20
N TYR A 128 4.58 22.48 10.36
CA TYR A 128 4.43 21.17 9.72
C TYR A 128 5.55 20.87 8.72
N ASN A 129 6.14 21.89 8.09
CA ASN A 129 7.34 21.69 7.28
C ASN A 129 8.47 21.08 8.12
N ASP A 130 8.68 21.55 9.35
CA ASP A 130 9.70 20.99 10.24
C ASP A 130 9.40 19.52 10.58
N LEU A 131 8.12 19.22 10.86
CA LEU A 131 7.66 17.85 11.12
C LEU A 131 7.95 16.92 9.95
N ILE A 132 7.55 17.31 8.73
CA ILE A 132 7.79 16.51 7.52
C ILE A 132 9.29 16.36 7.26
N ASN A 133 10.07 17.44 7.40
CA ASN A 133 11.51 17.44 7.10
C ASN A 133 12.34 16.58 8.06
N LYS A 134 11.87 16.29 9.29
CA LYS A 134 12.51 15.30 10.17
C LYS A 134 12.47 13.88 9.57
N HIS A 135 11.53 13.60 8.67
CA HIS A 135 11.38 12.32 7.96
C HIS A 135 11.79 12.43 6.49
N ASN A 136 12.76 13.30 6.17
CA ASN A 136 13.26 13.53 4.81
C ASN A 136 13.78 12.27 4.09
N TYR A 137 14.12 11.20 4.82
CA TYR A 137 14.56 9.92 4.26
C TYR A 137 13.49 9.27 3.37
N VAL A 138 12.22 9.67 3.51
CA VAL A 138 11.09 9.20 2.70
C VAL A 138 10.99 9.94 1.35
N PHE A 139 11.50 11.16 1.24
CA PHE A 139 11.26 12.04 0.10
C PHE A 139 11.71 11.51 -1.25
N ASN A 140 12.83 10.79 -1.26
CA ASN A 140 13.46 10.30 -2.49
C ASN A 140 13.10 8.85 -2.83
N ILE A 141 12.19 8.23 -2.06
CA ILE A 141 11.69 6.89 -2.39
C ILE A 141 10.74 7.01 -3.59
N PRO A 142 10.90 6.17 -4.64
CA PRO A 142 10.00 6.18 -5.78
C PRO A 142 8.54 5.99 -5.34
N ASN A 143 7.63 6.73 -5.96
CA ASN A 143 6.20 6.68 -5.62
C ASN A 143 5.62 5.26 -5.79
N GLU A 144 6.12 4.47 -6.75
CA GLU A 144 5.76 3.04 -6.90
C GLU A 144 6.06 2.23 -5.63
N HIS A 145 7.19 2.49 -4.99
CA HIS A 145 7.60 1.76 -3.79
C HIS A 145 6.83 2.27 -2.58
N MET A 146 6.63 3.59 -2.45
CA MET A 146 5.77 4.17 -1.42
C MET A 146 4.34 3.61 -1.49
N SER A 147 3.82 3.40 -2.70
CA SER A 147 2.52 2.76 -2.93
C SER A 147 2.46 1.35 -2.33
N LYS A 148 3.51 0.53 -2.50
CA LYS A 148 3.59 -0.82 -1.91
C LYS A 148 3.64 -0.77 -0.38
N PHE A 149 4.40 0.17 0.20
CA PHE A 149 4.42 0.39 1.65
C PHE A 149 3.05 0.82 2.19
N TYR A 150 2.37 1.73 1.48
CA TYR A 150 1.03 2.17 1.85
C TYR A 150 0.00 1.03 1.77
N ASP A 151 0.12 0.14 0.77
CA ASP A 151 -0.75 -1.04 0.66
C ASP A 151 -0.57 -2.01 1.84
N ALA A 152 0.67 -2.20 2.31
CA ALA A 152 0.96 -2.97 3.51
C ALA A 152 0.42 -2.29 4.77
N PHE A 153 0.62 -0.96 4.91
CA PHE A 153 0.03 -0.16 5.98
C PHE A 153 -1.50 -0.27 6.01
N LYS A 154 -2.17 -0.17 4.86
CA LYS A 154 -3.63 -0.31 4.75
C LYS A 154 -4.09 -1.68 5.25
N SER A 155 -3.37 -2.75 4.93
CA SER A 155 -3.68 -4.10 5.44
C SER A 155 -3.35 -4.24 6.94
N LEU A 156 -2.31 -3.59 7.45
CA LEU A 156 -2.04 -3.51 8.89
C LEU A 156 -3.18 -2.77 9.63
N CYS A 157 -3.72 -1.71 9.04
CA CYS A 157 -4.85 -1.00 9.62
C CYS A 157 -6.10 -1.88 9.77
N LYS A 158 -6.40 -2.71 8.76
CA LYS A 158 -7.50 -3.70 8.87
C LYS A 158 -7.32 -4.64 10.05
N LEU A 159 -6.08 -5.01 10.38
CA LEU A 159 -5.77 -5.86 11.53
C LEU A 159 -6.01 -5.13 12.85
N TYR A 160 -5.60 -3.85 12.95
CA TYR A 160 -5.88 -3.03 14.12
C TYR A 160 -7.37 -2.87 14.38
N THR A 161 -8.16 -2.57 13.34
CA THR A 161 -9.62 -2.49 13.43
C THR A 161 -10.23 -3.82 13.86
N GLU A 162 -9.76 -4.93 13.29
CA GLU A 162 -10.28 -6.26 13.62
C GLU A 162 -9.93 -6.68 15.05
N CYS A 163 -8.73 -6.37 15.51
CA CYS A 163 -8.25 -6.64 16.86
C CYS A 163 -9.07 -5.94 17.94
N ASP A 164 -9.50 -4.70 17.66
CA ASP A 164 -10.32 -3.92 18.59
C ASP A 164 -11.81 -4.28 18.51
N ASN A 165 -12.23 -5.01 17.47
CA ASN A 165 -13.59 -5.48 17.34
C ASN A 165 -13.82 -6.73 18.22
N ILE A 166 -14.60 -6.56 19.28
CA ILE A 166 -14.95 -7.63 20.24
C ILE A 166 -15.74 -8.77 19.56
N GLU A 167 -16.44 -8.48 18.46
CA GLU A 167 -17.22 -9.46 17.69
C GLU A 167 -16.40 -10.17 16.61
N SER A 168 -15.11 -9.83 16.47
CA SER A 168 -14.21 -10.48 15.52
C SER A 168 -14.09 -11.98 15.79
N ASP A 169 -14.31 -12.80 14.76
CA ASP A 169 -13.95 -14.22 14.79
C ASP A 169 -12.48 -14.43 14.37
N TYR A 170 -11.85 -15.41 15.00
CA TYR A 170 -10.49 -15.87 14.72
C TYR A 170 -10.21 -16.06 13.23
N ASN A 171 -11.18 -16.57 12.46
CA ASN A 171 -11.00 -16.78 11.02
C ASN A 171 -10.84 -15.47 10.24
N SER A 172 -11.57 -14.42 10.61
CA SER A 172 -11.46 -13.11 9.95
C SER A 172 -10.13 -12.44 10.28
N TYR A 173 -9.73 -12.46 11.56
CA TYR A 173 -8.42 -11.98 11.99
C TYR A 173 -7.29 -12.73 11.28
N LEU A 174 -7.41 -14.05 11.14
CA LEU A 174 -6.44 -14.89 10.48
C LEU A 174 -6.30 -14.55 8.98
N GLU A 175 -7.41 -14.38 8.27
CA GLU A 175 -7.40 -14.00 6.85
C GLU A 175 -6.71 -12.65 6.65
N LYS A 176 -7.06 -11.65 7.45
CA LYS A 176 -6.43 -10.31 7.44
C LYS A 176 -4.94 -10.38 7.77
N THR A 177 -4.56 -11.29 8.68
CA THR A 177 -3.15 -11.50 9.05
C THR A 177 -2.36 -12.04 7.87
N GLN A 178 -2.92 -13.01 7.16
CA GLN A 178 -2.33 -13.56 5.94
C GLN A 178 -2.21 -12.50 4.84
N GLU A 179 -3.23 -11.64 4.67
CA GLU A 179 -3.18 -10.52 3.72
C GLU A 179 -2.02 -9.58 4.03
N PHE A 180 -1.88 -9.15 5.29
CA PHE A 180 -0.78 -8.28 5.73
C PHE A 180 0.58 -8.94 5.55
N VAL A 181 0.77 -10.17 6.06
CA VAL A 181 2.06 -10.89 5.95
C VAL A 181 2.47 -11.04 4.50
N LYS A 182 1.55 -11.39 3.60
CA LYS A 182 1.83 -11.50 2.17
C LYS A 182 2.34 -10.17 1.59
N LYS A 183 1.68 -9.05 1.90
CA LYS A 183 2.11 -7.73 1.43
C LYS A 183 3.45 -7.32 2.04
N TYR A 184 3.65 -7.60 3.32
CA TYR A 184 4.90 -7.30 4.02
C TYR A 184 6.09 -8.10 3.46
N GLU A 185 5.91 -9.39 3.15
CA GLU A 185 6.93 -10.21 2.49
C GLU A 185 7.30 -9.68 1.09
N GLN A 186 6.32 -9.22 0.31
CA GLN A 186 6.58 -8.60 -1.00
C GLN A 186 7.42 -7.32 -0.91
N LEU A 187 7.38 -6.63 0.24
CA LEU A 187 8.26 -5.50 0.45
C LEU A 187 9.72 -5.94 0.56
N LYS A 188 10.02 -7.11 1.15
CA LYS A 188 11.42 -7.56 1.36
C LYS A 188 12.24 -7.65 0.08
N ASP A 189 11.60 -7.87 -1.07
CA ASP A 189 12.27 -7.82 -2.38
C ASP A 189 12.86 -6.43 -2.67
N LEU A 190 12.25 -5.36 -2.13
CA LEU A 190 12.76 -3.99 -2.17
C LEU A 190 13.91 -3.75 -1.18
N ASP A 191 13.94 -4.51 -0.07
CA ASP A 191 14.90 -4.38 1.03
C ASP A 191 16.28 -4.94 0.70
N ILE A 192 16.39 -5.82 -0.31
CA ILE A 192 17.65 -6.49 -0.70
C ILE A 192 18.76 -5.46 -1.07
N ASN A 193 18.38 -4.22 -1.40
CA ASN A 193 19.31 -3.12 -1.72
C ASN A 193 19.63 -2.16 -0.55
N LYS A 194 19.56 -2.61 0.72
CA LYS A 194 20.14 -1.97 1.94
C LYS A 194 20.27 -0.44 1.90
N ASN A 195 19.16 0.26 1.74
CA ASN A 195 19.12 1.71 1.95
C ASN A 195 18.46 1.98 3.30
N GLU A 196 19.12 2.79 4.14
CA GLU A 196 18.64 3.21 5.47
C GLU A 196 17.19 3.71 5.43
N SER A 197 16.78 4.42 4.37
CA SER A 197 15.42 4.89 4.16
C SER A 197 14.38 3.77 4.16
N TYR A 198 14.63 2.68 3.43
CA TYR A 198 13.71 1.54 3.36
C TYR A 198 13.70 0.81 4.70
N GLY A 199 14.87 0.58 5.30
CA GLY A 199 15.00 -0.04 6.62
C GLY A 199 14.17 0.69 7.70
N LYS A 200 14.09 2.02 7.65
CA LYS A 200 13.21 2.81 8.54
C LYS A 200 11.73 2.54 8.27
N LEU A 201 11.28 2.53 7.01
CA LEU A 201 9.88 2.20 6.68
C LEU A 201 9.48 0.78 7.11
N PHE A 202 10.37 -0.20 6.91
CA PHE A 202 10.17 -1.57 7.40
C PHE A 202 10.06 -1.61 8.92
N SER A 203 10.98 -0.94 9.60
CA SER A 203 11.01 -0.92 11.06
C SER A 203 9.71 -0.32 11.61
N ILE A 204 9.18 0.74 11.00
CA ILE A 204 7.90 1.35 11.37
C ILE A 204 6.76 0.32 11.29
N LEU A 205 6.59 -0.34 10.14
CA LEU A 205 5.55 -1.36 9.95
C LEU A 205 5.74 -2.58 10.85
N SER A 206 6.98 -3.06 11.01
CA SER A 206 7.31 -4.22 11.85
C SER A 206 7.02 -3.93 13.31
N ASN A 207 7.47 -2.77 13.81
CA ASN A 207 7.27 -2.37 15.19
C ASN A 207 5.78 -2.23 15.49
N ASP A 208 5.00 -1.62 14.58
CA ASP A 208 3.55 -1.50 14.77
C ASP A 208 2.83 -2.85 14.66
N TYR A 209 3.31 -3.79 13.87
CA TYR A 209 2.79 -5.16 13.88
C TYR A 209 3.15 -5.92 15.16
N ASP A 210 4.38 -5.80 15.67
CA ASP A 210 4.83 -6.42 16.92
C ASP A 210 4.05 -5.89 18.13
N ASN A 211 3.81 -4.59 18.13
CA ASN A 211 2.96 -3.89 19.07
C ASN A 211 1.52 -4.42 19.07
N LEU A 212 0.95 -4.68 17.88
CA LEU A 212 -0.38 -5.26 17.75
C LEU A 212 -0.47 -6.64 18.42
N LYS A 213 0.59 -7.47 18.34
CA LYS A 213 0.61 -8.82 18.94
C LYS A 213 0.37 -8.80 20.45
N ASN A 214 0.87 -7.77 21.10
CA ASN A 214 0.74 -7.62 22.55
C ASN A 214 -0.66 -7.09 22.94
N LYS A 215 -1.39 -6.50 21.99
CA LYS A 215 -2.73 -5.94 22.21
C LYS A 215 -3.84 -6.96 21.92
N CYS A 216 -3.69 -7.77 20.88
CA CYS A 216 -4.75 -8.67 20.43
C CYS A 216 -4.84 -9.93 21.28
N TYR A 217 -6.05 -10.21 21.79
CA TYR A 217 -6.33 -11.41 22.56
C TYR A 217 -6.14 -12.69 21.74
N TYR A 218 -6.46 -12.64 20.45
CA TYR A 218 -6.27 -13.74 19.49
C TYR A 218 -5.07 -13.46 18.59
N PHE A 219 -3.86 -13.79 19.03
CA PHE A 219 -2.70 -13.73 18.16
C PHE A 219 -2.35 -15.11 17.60
N PRO A 220 -2.52 -15.36 16.27
CA PRO A 220 -2.15 -16.63 15.68
C PRO A 220 -0.63 -16.81 15.76
N PRO A 221 -0.12 -17.97 16.20
CA PRO A 221 1.31 -18.21 16.25
C PRO A 221 1.91 -18.16 14.83
N LEU A 222 2.74 -17.14 14.57
CA LEU A 222 3.41 -16.87 13.28
C LEU A 222 4.16 -18.07 12.68
N LEU A 223 4.62 -18.99 13.53
CA LEU A 223 5.52 -20.09 13.17
C LEU A 223 4.84 -21.22 12.40
N THR A 224 3.51 -21.37 12.46
CA THR A 224 2.83 -22.43 11.70
C THR A 224 2.59 -22.03 10.25
N TYR A 225 2.50 -20.73 9.93
CA TYR A 225 2.06 -20.26 8.60
C TYR A 225 3.15 -20.08 7.55
N SER A 226 4.37 -19.67 7.94
CA SER A 226 5.50 -19.66 6.98
C SER A 226 5.71 -21.06 6.40
N LEU A 227 5.61 -22.09 7.23
CA LEU A 227 5.71 -23.49 6.83
C LEU A 227 4.52 -23.94 5.96
N ILE A 228 3.27 -23.56 6.30
CA ILE A 228 2.08 -23.95 5.52
C ILE A 228 2.04 -23.26 4.15
N SER A 229 2.33 -21.95 4.07
CA SER A 229 2.33 -21.23 2.79
C SER A 229 3.44 -21.72 1.86
N ILE A 230 4.63 -22.00 2.40
CA ILE A 230 5.73 -22.61 1.66
C ILE A 230 5.34 -24.02 1.21
N ALA A 231 4.75 -24.84 2.09
CA ALA A 231 4.30 -26.20 1.76
C ALA A 231 3.21 -26.22 0.67
N LEU A 232 2.24 -25.30 0.69
CA LEU A 232 1.20 -25.20 -0.32
C LEU A 232 1.74 -24.84 -1.70
N ILE A 233 2.77 -23.96 -1.77
CA ILE A 233 3.46 -23.64 -3.02
C ILE A 233 4.18 -24.88 -3.57
N PHE A 234 4.88 -25.63 -2.70
CA PHE A 234 5.55 -26.87 -3.08
C PHE A 234 4.59 -27.98 -3.52
N VAL A 235 3.35 -28.00 -3.05
CA VAL A 235 2.33 -28.97 -3.48
C VAL A 235 1.62 -28.53 -4.77
N ALA A 236 1.35 -27.23 -4.94
CA ALA A 236 0.61 -26.72 -6.10
C ALA A 236 1.42 -26.77 -7.41
N ILE A 237 2.71 -26.38 -7.37
CA ILE A 237 3.56 -26.31 -8.57
C ILE A 237 3.65 -27.66 -9.31
N PRO A 238 3.93 -28.81 -8.64
CA PRO A 238 3.94 -30.12 -9.30
C PRO A 238 2.60 -30.53 -9.91
N ILE A 239 1.47 -30.16 -9.28
CA ILE A 239 0.13 -30.47 -9.79
C ILE A 239 -0.13 -29.72 -11.10
N PHE A 240 0.14 -28.41 -11.13
CA PHE A 240 -0.03 -27.60 -12.35
C PHE A 240 0.93 -28.04 -13.47
N LEU A 241 2.19 -28.34 -13.14
CA LEU A 241 3.15 -28.88 -14.10
C LEU A 241 2.71 -30.25 -14.62
N GLY A 242 2.19 -31.13 -13.76
CA GLY A 242 1.68 -32.44 -14.14
C GLY A 242 0.47 -32.37 -15.08
N ILE A 243 -0.48 -31.48 -14.80
CA ILE A 243 -1.65 -31.23 -15.66
C ILE A 243 -1.22 -30.67 -17.01
N SER A 244 -0.33 -29.66 -17.02
CA SER A 244 0.21 -29.05 -18.23
C SER A 244 0.99 -30.07 -19.08
N TYR A 245 1.84 -30.88 -18.45
CA TYR A 245 2.61 -31.94 -19.09
C TYR A 245 1.70 -32.99 -19.75
N LYS A 246 0.65 -33.45 -19.05
CA LYS A 246 -0.32 -34.42 -19.58
C LYS A 246 -1.08 -33.86 -20.79
N TYR A 247 -1.50 -32.60 -20.74
CA TYR A 247 -2.17 -31.93 -21.85
C TYR A 247 -1.25 -31.78 -23.08
N SER A 248 0.00 -31.38 -22.86
CA SER A 248 1.02 -31.25 -23.91
C SER A 248 1.31 -32.61 -24.58
N LEU A 249 1.55 -33.66 -23.80
CA LEU A 249 1.82 -35.01 -24.30
C LEU A 249 0.66 -35.56 -25.14
N PHE A 250 -0.58 -35.31 -24.71
CA PHE A 250 -1.77 -35.69 -25.46
C PHE A 250 -1.88 -34.92 -26.80
N GLY A 251 -1.56 -33.63 -26.80
CA GLY A 251 -1.47 -32.81 -28.01
C GLY A 251 -0.45 -33.33 -29.02
N PHE A 252 0.76 -33.67 -28.56
CA PHE A 252 1.81 -34.25 -29.40
C PHE A 252 1.40 -35.60 -30.01
N ARG A 253 0.79 -36.49 -29.21
CA ARG A 253 0.31 -37.80 -29.69
C ARG A 253 -0.72 -37.67 -30.81
N LYS A 254 -1.65 -36.72 -30.69
CA LYS A 254 -2.69 -36.45 -31.71
C LYS A 254 -2.10 -35.90 -33.01
N ARG A 255 -1.06 -35.04 -32.92
CA ARG A 255 -0.34 -34.51 -34.09
C ARG A 255 0.42 -35.62 -34.84
N PHE A 256 1.10 -36.50 -34.10
CA PHE A 256 1.83 -37.63 -34.69
C PHE A 256 0.91 -38.61 -35.42
N GLN A 257 -0.25 -38.95 -34.83
CA GLN A 257 -1.25 -39.80 -35.49
C GLN A 257 -1.78 -39.18 -36.80
N LYS A 258 -2.05 -37.86 -36.82
CA LYS A 258 -2.46 -37.14 -38.03
C LYS A 258 -1.37 -37.16 -39.12
N GLN A 259 -0.10 -37.00 -38.76
CA GLN A 259 1.01 -37.10 -39.71
C GLN A 259 1.12 -38.51 -40.32
N LYS A 260 1.06 -39.55 -39.50
CA LYS A 260 1.09 -40.95 -39.96
C LYS A 260 -0.05 -41.27 -40.92
N LEU A 261 -1.24 -40.72 -40.70
CA LEU A 261 -2.38 -40.88 -41.60
C LEU A 261 -2.16 -40.15 -42.94
N ARG A 262 -1.62 -38.93 -42.92
CA ARG A 262 -1.29 -38.18 -44.15
C ARG A 262 -0.24 -38.90 -44.99
N GLU A 263 0.78 -39.50 -44.39
CA GLU A 263 1.78 -40.30 -45.11
C GLU A 263 1.18 -41.55 -45.75
N LYS A 264 0.30 -42.27 -45.04
CA LYS A 264 -0.41 -43.43 -45.60
C LYS A 264 -1.25 -43.03 -46.82
N ILE A 265 -1.99 -41.92 -46.75
CA ILE A 265 -2.79 -41.42 -47.87
C ILE A 265 -1.89 -41.06 -49.06
N LYS A 266 -0.77 -40.35 -48.83
CA LYS A 266 0.21 -40.04 -49.90
C LYS A 266 0.77 -41.29 -50.56
N ASN A 267 1.11 -42.32 -49.79
CA ASN A 267 1.64 -43.58 -50.33
C ASN A 267 0.59 -44.34 -51.16
N ILE A 268 -0.68 -44.32 -50.75
CA ILE A 268 -1.78 -44.92 -51.51
C ILE A 268 -1.99 -44.16 -52.83
N MET A 269 -2.04 -42.82 -52.80
CA MET A 269 -2.15 -42.00 -54.02
C MET A 269 -1.00 -42.24 -55.00
N LYS A 270 0.24 -42.38 -54.52
CA LYS A 270 1.41 -42.65 -55.36
C LYS A 270 1.32 -44.01 -56.07
N LYS A 271 0.65 -45.01 -55.48
CA LYS A 271 0.43 -46.33 -56.09
C LYS A 271 -0.71 -46.36 -57.10
N MET A 272 -1.62 -45.38 -57.11
CA MET A 272 -2.73 -45.31 -58.08
C MET A 272 -2.37 -44.56 -59.37
N ILE A 273 -1.27 -43.79 -59.36
CA ILE A 273 -0.82 -42.96 -60.50
C ILE A 273 0.21 -43.71 -61.37
N HIS A 274 0.56 -44.96 -61.00
CA HIS A 274 1.49 -45.83 -61.72
C HIS A 274 0.78 -47.11 -62.14
#